data_AF-A0A7Y7UJZ4-F1
#
_entry.id   AF-A0A7Y7UJZ4-F1
#
_cell.length_a   1.000
_cell.length_b   1.000
_cell.length_c   1.000
_cell.angle_alpha   90.00
_cell.angle_beta   90.00
_cell.angle_gamma   90.00
#
_symmetry.space_group_name_H-M   'P 1'
#
loop_
_entity.id
_entity.type
_entity.pdbx_description
1 polymer ?
#
loop_
_entity_poly.entity_id
_entity_poly.type
_entity_poly.pdbx_seq_one_letter_code
_entity_poly.pdbx_strand_id
1 'polypeptide(L)' 'MSNKIQEKNITFIDGQNLHLGTSSEKWKIDFKKFRVYLKDKFKEMKLIFFYDL' A
#
# COMPACT_ATOMS: atom_id res chain seq x y z
N MET A 1 2.89 -25.86 -22.37
CA MET A 1 2.36 -24.92 -21.36
C MET A 1 3.45 -23.94 -21.02
N SER A 2 3.38 -22.72 -21.53
CA SER A 2 4.35 -21.67 -21.24
C SER A 2 4.16 -21.23 -19.79
N ASN A 3 5.17 -21.43 -18.94
CA ASN A 3 5.18 -20.85 -17.59
C ASN A 3 5.16 -19.33 -17.72
N LYS A 4 3.99 -18.73 -17.50
CA LYS A 4 3.85 -17.28 -17.46
C LYS A 4 4.52 -16.82 -16.17
N ILE A 5 5.70 -16.20 -16.28
CA ILE A 5 6.34 -15.56 -15.13
C ILE A 5 5.36 -14.49 -14.64
N GLN A 6 4.80 -14.69 -13.45
CA GLN A 6 3.88 -13.75 -12.85
C GLN A 6 4.72 -12.55 -12.38
N GLU A 7 4.62 -11.43 -13.09
CA GLU A 7 5.24 -10.18 -12.65
C GLU A 7 4.67 -9.81 -11.28
N LYS A 8 5.53 -9.86 -10.26
CA LYS A 8 5.16 -9.51 -8.90
C LYS A 8 5.13 -7.99 -8.81
N ASN A 9 3.94 -7.43 -8.62
CA ASN A 9 3.78 -5.99 -8.43
C ASN A 9 4.32 -5.61 -7.04
N ILE A 10 5.20 -4.62 -6.99
CA ILE A 10 5.72 -4.07 -5.73
C ILE A 10 5.20 -2.64 -5.61
N THR A 11 4.62 -2.32 -4.46
CA THR A 11 4.11 -0.98 -4.18
C THR A 11 4.76 -0.42 -2.93
N PHE A 12 5.35 0.75 -3.11
CA PHE A 12 6.00 1.55 -2.09
C PHE A 12 5.02 2.65 -1.69
N ILE A 13 4.71 2.74 -0.40
CA ILE A 13 3.81 3.76 0.15
C ILE A 13 4.59 4.57 1.16
N ASP A 14 4.69 5.88 0.90
CA ASP A 14 5.17 6.86 1.85
C ASP A 14 4.09 7.12 2.90
N GLY A 15 4.34 6.64 4.12
CA GLY A 15 3.45 6.76 5.26
C GLY A 15 3.36 8.18 5.80
N GLN A 16 4.40 9.01 5.65
CA GLN A 16 4.36 10.40 6.10
C GLN A 16 3.48 11.24 5.18
N ASN A 17 3.67 11.13 3.87
CA ASN A 17 2.84 11.87 2.92
C ASN A 17 1.36 11.47 3.08
N LEU A 18 1.09 10.16 3.22
CA LEU A 18 -0.26 9.67 3.48
C LEU A 18 -0.84 10.20 4.80
N HIS A 19 -0.04 10.26 5.87
CA HIS A 19 -0.47 10.81 7.15
C HIS A 19 -0.75 12.32 7.08
N LEU A 20 0.14 13.10 6.47
CA LEU A 20 0.01 14.55 6.35
C LEU A 20 -1.20 14.93 5.50
N GLY A 21 -1.34 14.33 4.32
CA GLY A 21 -2.45 14.63 3.40
C GLY A 21 -3.82 14.21 3.94
N THR A 22 -3.90 13.11 4.71
CA THR A 22 -5.17 12.73 5.34
C THR A 22 -5.49 13.55 6.57
N SER A 23 -4.48 13.92 7.35
CA SER A 23 -4.67 14.77 8.53
C SER A 23 -5.09 16.19 8.17
N SER A 24 -4.57 16.77 7.07
CA SER A 24 -4.98 18.10 6.58
C SER A 24 -6.46 18.15 6.21
N GLU A 25 -7.01 17.03 5.74
CA GLU A 25 -8.42 16.86 5.38
C GLU A 25 -9.29 16.40 6.58
N LYS A 26 -8.72 16.27 7.79
CA LYS A 26 -9.36 15.73 9.00
C LYS A 26 -9.79 14.26 8.88
N TRP A 27 -9.16 13.49 7.99
CA TRP A 27 -9.37 12.06 7.85
C TRP A 27 -8.46 11.29 8.82
N LYS A 28 -9.04 10.32 9.53
CA LYS A 28 -8.27 9.35 10.33
C LYS A 28 -8.16 8.04 9.56
N ILE A 29 -6.97 7.76 9.03
CA ILE A 29 -6.67 6.49 8.37
C ILE A 29 -6.34 5.40 9.40
N ASP A 30 -6.98 4.25 9.24
CA ASP A 30 -6.54 2.99 9.83
C ASP A 30 -5.60 2.28 8.84
N PHE A 31 -4.29 2.37 9.08
CA PHE A 31 -3.28 1.79 8.22
C PHE A 31 -3.37 0.26 8.11
N LYS A 32 -3.92 -0.44 9.12
CA LYS A 32 -4.10 -1.90 9.06
C LYS A 32 -5.20 -2.24 8.07
N LYS A 33 -6.36 -1.57 8.16
CA LYS A 33 -7.46 -1.75 7.20
C LYS A 33 -7.06 -1.31 5.79
N PHE A 34 -6.33 -0.21 5.67
CA PHE A 34 -5.82 0.26 4.39
C PHE A 34 -4.89 -0.76 3.72
N ARG A 35 -4.00 -1.40 4.49
CA ARG A 35 -3.12 -2.47 3.99
C ARG A 35 -3.90 -3.69 3.51
N VAL A 36 -4.94 -4.10 4.22
CA VAL A 36 -5.80 -5.23 3.81
C VAL A 36 -6.53 -4.88 2.51
N TYR A 37 -7.15 -3.71 2.44
CA TYR A 37 -7.82 -3.22 1.24
C TYR A 37 -6.91 -3.24 0.01
N LEU A 38 -5.67 -2.78 0.13
CA LEU A 38 -4.74 -2.77 -0.99
C LEU A 38 -4.32 -4.18 -1.43
N LYS A 39 -4.14 -5.12 -0.49
CA LYS A 39 -3.87 -6.53 -0.81
C LYS A 39 -5.04 -7.19 -1.54
N ASP A 40 -6.27 -6.92 -1.11
CA ASP A 40 -7.47 -7.51 -1.70
C ASP A 40 -7.74 -6.94 -3.10
N LYS A 41 -7.54 -5.62 -3.25
CA LYS A 41 -7.75 -4.91 -4.52
C LYS A 41 -6.69 -5.26 -5.56
N PHE A 42 -5.43 -5.34 -5.14
CA PHE A 42 -4.30 -5.64 -6.01
C PHE A 42 -3.75 -7.01 -5.64
N LYS A 43 -4.35 -8.06 -6.21
CA LYS A 43 -3.90 -9.45 -6.05
C LYS A 43 -2.41 -9.55 -6.41
N GLU A 44 -1.67 -10.36 -5.64
CA GLU A 44 -0.23 -10.61 -5.87
C GLU A 44 0.68 -9.36 -5.78
N MET A 45 0.36 -8.44 -4.85
CA MET A 45 1.17 -7.24 -4.59
C MET A 45 2.00 -7.36 -3.30
N LYS A 46 3.31 -7.07 -3.40
CA LYS A 46 4.17 -6.84 -2.24
C LYS A 46 4.05 -5.37 -1.81
N LEU A 47 3.44 -5.14 -0.65
CA LEU A 47 3.34 -3.79 -0.05
C LEU A 47 4.48 -3.53 0.93
N ILE A 48 5.13 -2.37 0.74
CA ILE A 48 6.15 -1.84 1.65
C ILE A 48 5.74 -0.42 2.06
N PHE A 49 5.48 -0.24 3.34
CA PHE A 49 5.23 1.07 3.94
C PHE A 49 6.53 1.60 4.51
N PHE A 50 6.88 2.83 4.15
CA PHE A 50 8.00 3.54 4.74
C PHE A 50 7.43 4.68 5.57
N TYR A 51 7.64 4.58 6.87
CA TYR A 51 7.57 5.72 7.77
C TYR A 51 9.04 6.05 7.99
N ASP A 52 9.46 7.27 7.67
CA ASP A 52 10.87 7.69 7.60
C ASP A 52 11.81 7.01 8.62
N LEU A 53 13.02 6.73 8.13
CA LEU A 53 14.21 6.47 8.96
C LEU A 53 14.57 7.69 9.81
#